data_AF-A0A496PNU2-F1
#
_entry.id   AF-A0A496PNU2-F1
#
_cell.length_a   1.000
_cell.length_b   1.000
_cell.length_c   1.000
_cell.angle_alpha   90.00
_cell.angle_beta   90.00
_cell.angle_gamma   90.00
#
_symmetry.space_group_name_H-M   'P 1'
#
loop_
_entity.id
_entity.type
_entity.pdbx_description
1 polymer ?
#
loop_
_entity_poly.entity_id
_entity_poly.type
_entity_poly.pdbx_seq_one_letter_code
_entity_poly.pdbx_strand_id
1 'polypeptide(L)' 'KTRFQQLTSGKSRLLSATIAVDEAREAYYSEEQSTKLGVTSLEDLLLSEILLTRSEINKIKIVFDLQQARIWLDYVVGN' A
#
# COMPACT_ATOMS: atom_id res chain seq x y z
N LYS A 1 -19.62 -10.64 -9.62
CA LYS A 1 -19.52 -9.56 -8.59
C LYS A 1 -20.08 -8.28 -9.19
N THR A 2 -21.02 -7.62 -8.51
CA THR A 2 -21.57 -6.33 -8.99
C THR A 2 -20.51 -5.24 -8.87
N ARG A 3 -20.61 -4.17 -9.67
CA ARG A 3 -19.61 -3.08 -9.68
C ARG A 3 -19.57 -2.29 -8.37
N PHE A 4 -20.71 -2.19 -7.67
CA PHE A 4 -20.77 -1.68 -6.30
C PHE A 4 -19.94 -2.55 -5.32
N GLN A 5 -20.00 -3.87 -5.45
CA GLN A 5 -19.14 -4.77 -4.66
C GLN A 5 -17.66 -4.58 -4.99
N GLN A 6 -17.30 -4.26 -6.24
CA GLN A 6 -15.92 -3.92 -6.60
C GLN A 6 -15.45 -2.64 -5.90
N LEU A 7 -16.29 -1.60 -5.85
CA LEU A 7 -15.98 -0.35 -5.16
C LEU A 7 -15.80 -0.54 -3.64
N THR A 8 -16.72 -1.26 -2.99
CA THR A 8 -16.62 -1.59 -1.55
C THR A 8 -15.41 -2.47 -1.25
N SER A 9 -15.14 -3.49 -2.07
CA SER A 9 -13.94 -4.33 -1.92
C SER A 9 -12.65 -3.55 -2.18
N GLY A 10 -12.68 -2.53 -3.04
CA GLY A 10 -11.54 -1.66 -3.31
C GLY A 10 -11.22 -0.78 -2.10
N LYS A 11 -12.24 -0.22 -1.42
CA LYS A 11 -12.06 0.56 -0.18
C LYS A 11 -11.42 -0.29 0.93
N SER A 12 -11.89 -1.52 1.10
CA SER A 12 -11.28 -2.46 2.06
C SER A 12 -9.83 -2.78 1.70
N ARG A 13 -9.54 -3.03 0.42
CA ARG A 13 -8.15 -3.24 -0.05
C ARG A 13 -7.26 -2.02 0.18
N LEU A 14 -7.79 -0.81 -0.01
CA LEU A 14 -7.05 0.43 0.25
C LEU A 14 -6.73 0.61 1.74
N LEU A 15 -7.66 0.27 2.62
CA LEU A 15 -7.42 0.27 4.06
C LEU A 15 -6.30 -0.70 4.42
N SER A 16 -6.39 -1.96 3.97
CA SER A 16 -5.35 -2.95 4.22
C SER A 16 -3.99 -2.54 3.65
N ALA A 17 -3.94 -1.97 2.45
CA ALA A 17 -2.70 -1.47 1.86
C ALA A 17 -2.13 -0.25 2.59
N THR A 18 -2.99 0.57 3.22
CA THR A 18 -2.54 1.68 4.05
C THR A 18 -1.88 1.16 5.33
N ILE A 19 -2.53 0.22 6.03
CA ILE A 19 -1.97 -0.44 7.21
C ILE A 19 -0.63 -1.09 6.88
N ALA A 20 -0.55 -1.84 5.77
CA ALA A 20 0.69 -2.52 5.37
C ALA A 20 1.85 -1.54 5.05
N VAL A 21 1.54 -0.34 4.52
CA VAL A 21 2.56 0.71 4.33
C VAL A 21 3.03 1.25 5.66
N ASP A 22 2.13 1.48 6.61
CA ASP A 22 2.48 2.03 7.90
C ASP A 22 3.31 1.02 8.72
N GLU A 23 2.93 -0.26 8.73
CA GLU A 23 3.71 -1.35 9.33
C GLU A 23 5.11 -1.49 8.70
N ALA A 24 5.19 -1.47 7.36
CA ALA A 24 6.48 -1.55 6.67
C ALA A 24 7.36 -0.33 6.95
N ARG A 25 6.75 0.85 7.15
CA ARG A 25 7.47 2.07 7.51
C ARG A 25 8.04 2.01 8.92
N GLU A 26 7.26 1.53 9.88
CA GLU A 26 7.73 1.31 11.25
C GLU A 26 8.87 0.29 11.29
N ALA A 27 8.75 -0.81 10.54
CA ALA A 27 9.82 -1.80 10.42
C ALA A 27 11.10 -1.19 9.84
N TYR A 28 11.00 -0.42 8.75
CA TYR A 28 12.14 0.29 8.16
C TYR A 28 12.81 1.24 9.16
N TYR A 29 12.04 2.04 9.90
CA TYR A 29 12.63 2.95 10.91
C TYR A 29 13.30 2.21 12.05
N SER A 30 12.71 1.11 12.52
CA SER A 30 13.33 0.25 13.53
C SER A 30 14.66 -0.33 13.05
N GLU A 31 14.69 -0.79 11.79
CA GLU A 31 15.87 -1.37 11.16
C GLU A 31 16.96 -0.33 10.92
N GLU A 32 16.57 0.88 10.52
CA GLU A 32 17.47 2.01 10.32
C GLU A 32 18.19 2.39 11.61
N GLN A 33 17.46 2.45 12.73
CA GLN A 33 18.06 2.73 14.04
C GLN A 33 18.97 1.59 14.50
N SER A 34 18.54 0.34 14.34
CA SER A 34 19.33 -0.85 14.69
C SER A 34 20.63 -0.92 13.88
N THR A 35 20.59 -0.60 12.59
CA THR A 35 21.76 -0.55 11.71
C THR A 35 22.72 0.57 12.12
N LYS A 36 22.20 1.77 12.45
CA LYS A 36 23.02 2.90 12.97
C LYS A 36 23.75 2.55 14.26
N LEU A 37 23.16 1.69 15.08
CA LEU A 37 23.75 1.19 16.33
C LEU A 37 24.66 -0.04 16.12
N GLY A 38 24.75 -0.57 14.89
CA GLY A 38 25.51 -1.77 14.57
C GLY A 38 24.90 -3.08 15.09
N VAL A 39 23.60 -3.07 15.42
CA VAL A 39 22.87 -4.24 15.92
C VAL A 39 22.44 -5.16 14.78
N THR A 40 22.10 -4.58 13.62
CA THR A 40 21.69 -5.30 12.42
C THR A 40 22.50 -4.88 11.20
N SER A 41 22.38 -5.63 10.11
CA SER A 41 23.22 -5.41 8.93
C SER A 41 22.60 -4.38 7.97
N LEU A 42 23.45 -3.75 7.15
CA LEU A 42 22.97 -2.90 6.05
C LEU A 42 22.06 -3.68 5.07
N GLU A 43 22.27 -4.98 4.92
CA GLU A 43 21.42 -5.83 4.08
C GLU A 43 19.99 -5.92 4.64
N ASP A 44 19.84 -6.05 5.96
CA ASP A 44 18.52 -6.08 6.62
C ASP A 44 17.78 -4.74 6.42
N LEU A 45 18.49 -3.62 6.56
CA LEU A 45 17.95 -2.29 6.26
C LEU A 45 17.46 -2.19 4.80
N LEU A 46 18.28 -2.61 3.84
CA LEU A 46 17.89 -2.57 2.42
C LEU A 46 16.69 -3.47 2.11
N LEU A 47 16.60 -4.65 2.75
CA LEU A 47 15.44 -5.52 2.62
C LEU A 47 14.16 -4.83 3.16
N SER A 48 14.25 -4.17 4.32
CA SER A 48 13.12 -3.43 4.89
C SER A 48 12.69 -2.25 3.99
N GLU A 49 13.64 -1.55 3.37
CA GLU A 49 13.38 -0.46 2.43
C GLU A 49 12.68 -0.96 1.15
N ILE A 50 13.11 -2.11 0.61
CA ILE A 50 12.46 -2.76 -0.54
C ILE A 50 11.01 -3.13 -0.20
N LEU A 51 10.76 -3.66 1.00
CA LEU A 51 9.42 -4.01 1.45
C LEU A 51 8.52 -2.78 1.58
N LEU A 52 9.01 -1.71 2.20
CA LEU A 52 8.31 -0.42 2.27
C LEU A 52 7.95 0.10 0.88
N THR A 53 8.93 0.16 -0.02
CA THR A 53 8.74 0.62 -1.40
C THR A 53 7.68 -0.22 -2.13
N ARG A 54 7.71 -1.54 -1.99
CA ARG A 54 6.72 -2.45 -2.60
C ARG A 54 5.31 -2.22 -2.05
N SER A 55 5.18 -2.02 -0.74
CA SER A 55 3.89 -1.69 -0.11
C SER A 55 3.33 -0.37 -0.61
N GLU A 56 4.17 0.65 -0.79
CA GLU A 56 3.76 1.95 -1.33
C GLU A 56 3.30 1.85 -2.78
N ILE A 57 4.04 1.13 -3.63
CA ILE A 57 3.64 0.86 -5.02
C ILE A 57 2.30 0.13 -5.06
N ASN A 58 2.08 -0.86 -4.18
CA ASN A 58 0.83 -1.59 -4.11
C ASN A 58 -0.35 -0.68 -3.72
N LYS A 59 -0.15 0.21 -2.74
CA LYS A 59 -1.15 1.21 -2.35
C LYS A 59 -1.51 2.12 -3.53
N ILE A 60 -0.52 2.63 -4.27
CA ILE A 60 -0.74 3.46 -5.47
C ILE A 60 -1.59 2.73 -6.50
N LYS A 61 -1.28 1.45 -6.79
CA LYS A 61 -2.07 0.64 -7.73
C LYS A 61 -3.53 0.49 -7.28
N ILE A 62 -3.76 0.24 -5.99
CA ILE A 62 -5.12 0.11 -5.45
C ILE A 62 -5.90 1.44 -5.53
N VAL A 63 -5.23 2.57 -5.28
CA VAL A 63 -5.84 3.90 -5.48
C VAL A 63 -6.23 4.10 -6.94
N PHE A 64 -5.35 3.76 -7.87
CA PHE A 64 -5.63 3.84 -9.31
C PHE A 64 -6.83 2.97 -9.70
N ASP A 65 -6.86 1.71 -9.27
CA ASP A 65 -7.96 0.78 -9.55
C ASP A 65 -9.31 1.31 -9.01
N LEU A 66 -9.29 1.94 -7.84
CA LEU A 66 -10.46 2.57 -7.24
C LEU A 66 -10.96 3.78 -8.05
N GLN A 67 -10.05 4.63 -8.52
CA GLN A 67 -10.39 5.76 -9.37
C GLN A 67 -11.01 5.30 -10.69
N GLN A 68 -10.42 4.29 -11.33
CA GLN A 68 -10.97 3.69 -12.55
C GLN A 68 -12.37 3.10 -12.32
N ALA A 69 -12.55 2.36 -11.23
CA ALA A 69 -13.86 1.81 -10.87
C ALA A 69 -14.92 2.91 -10.64
N ARG A 70 -14.52 4.05 -10.08
CA ARG A 70 -15.40 5.21 -9.87
C ARG A 70 -15.77 5.88 -11.19
N ILE A 71 -14.78 6.23 -12.03
CA ILE A 71 -15.00 6.85 -13.34
C ILE A 71 -15.97 6.01 -14.18
N TRP A 72 -15.78 4.69 -14.18
CA TRP A 72 -16.64 3.79 -14.93
C TRP A 72 -18.07 3.72 -14.36
N LEU A 73 -18.22 3.76 -13.03
CA LEU A 73 -19.54 3.82 -12.40
C LEU A 73 -20.26 5.11 -12.79
N ASP A 74 -19.57 6.25 -12.75
CA ASP A 74 -20.11 7.55 -13.12
C ASP A 74 -20.61 7.54 -14.59
N TYR A 75 -19.79 7.02 -15.52
CA TYR A 75 -20.15 6.84 -16.92
C TYR A 75 -21.42 5.97 -17.13
N VAL A 76 -21.52 4.85 -16.42
CA VAL A 76 -22.66 3.93 -16.58
C VAL A 76 -23.95 4.45 -15.94
N VAL A 77 -23.84 5.28 -14.91
CA VAL A 77 -25.00 5.94 -14.28
C VAL A 77 -25.45 7.17 -15.07
N GLY A 78 -24.73 7.55 -16.13
CA GLY A 78 -25.11 8.63 -17.04
C GLY A 78 -24.75 10.04 -16.54
N ASN A 79 -23.76 10.13 -15.65
CA ASN A 79 -23.10 11.40 -15.31
C ASN A 79 -21.89 11.65 -16.22
#